data_AF-A0A7V5U8U8-F1
#
_entry.id   AF-A0A7V5U8U8-F1
#
_cell.length_a   1.000
_cell.length_b   1.000
_cell.length_c   1.000
_cell.angle_alpha   90.00
_cell.angle_beta   90.00
_cell.angle_gamma   90.00
#
_symmetry.space_group_name_H-M   'P 1'
#
loop_
_entity.id
_entity.type
_entity.pdbx_description
1 polymer ?
#
loop_
_entity_poly.entity_id
_entity_poly.type
_entity_poly.pdbx_seq_one_letter_code
_entity_poly.pdbx_strand_id
1 'polypeptide(L)'
;MKKRSFSYNNFLMEGKRIYREDLPDLCIKKKKDPETGPFEQEIFAFIQDFLSPLKTIHLHTSGSTGTPGKLVVRKEKMIRSARMTGNFLGLKAGDKSLLALPVNYIAGKMMIVRALVLGLDLWFTRPSSTPDIAQDYDFSALTPMQVTQLLKTGNKEKIARIKNLLIGGGPLSHSLESQLRSLPNRIFHTYGMTETLSHIAMRRINDPDNTGWFSPLPGIHLSSGLQQNLVIYAPDIIGKKALVTHDIVEFNGKDNRLFRILGRTDYIINSGGIKTFPEEIERKLENRIPFPFFIGSIPDDILGEKITLFTESGKLSPQELADIHKAVRSITDPYRRPRTAMAIYPFLYTESGKIKRKETMQKALKSGSSYNL
;
A
#
# COMPACT_ATOMS: atom_id res chain seq x y z
N MET A 1 -2.28 23.90 -21.23
CA MET A 1 -3.27 24.20 -20.17
C MET A 1 -2.68 25.20 -19.18
N LYS A 2 -3.24 26.41 -19.07
CA LYS A 2 -2.83 27.40 -18.05
C LYS A 2 -2.99 26.77 -16.65
N LYS A 3 -1.93 26.77 -15.84
CA LYS A 3 -1.95 26.30 -14.45
C LYS A 3 -2.90 27.17 -13.63
N ARG A 4 -4.17 26.80 -13.52
CA ARG A 4 -5.06 27.40 -12.52
C ARG A 4 -4.50 27.05 -11.15
N SER A 5 -4.12 28.07 -10.39
CA SER A 5 -3.85 27.96 -8.96
C SER A 5 -5.01 27.23 -8.29
N PHE A 6 -4.71 26.42 -7.28
CA PHE A 6 -5.77 25.79 -6.50
C PHE A 6 -6.61 26.87 -5.82
N SER A 7 -7.92 26.77 -6.00
CA SER A 7 -8.93 27.58 -5.34
C SER A 7 -10.12 26.68 -5.03
N TYR A 8 -10.71 26.87 -3.87
CA TYR A 8 -11.95 26.21 -3.45
C TYR A 8 -12.92 27.29 -2.96
N ASN A 9 -14.22 27.08 -3.16
CA ASN A 9 -15.25 27.99 -2.67
C ASN A 9 -15.79 27.54 -1.30
N ASN A 10 -15.85 26.23 -1.10
CA ASN A 10 -16.31 25.59 0.12
C ASN A 10 -15.66 24.22 0.25
N PHE A 11 -15.73 23.67 1.45
CA PHE A 11 -15.38 22.31 1.81
C PHE A 11 -16.62 21.61 2.35
N LEU A 12 -16.86 20.37 1.90
CA LEU A 12 -17.94 19.53 2.38
C LEU A 12 -17.34 18.51 3.35
N MET A 13 -17.91 18.44 4.55
CA MET A 13 -17.51 17.48 5.57
C MET A 13 -18.76 16.94 6.25
N GLU A 14 -19.01 15.65 6.08
CA GLU A 14 -20.19 14.94 6.59
C GLU A 14 -21.51 15.63 6.22
N GLY A 15 -21.61 16.06 4.95
CA GLY A 15 -22.78 16.77 4.41
C GLY A 15 -22.88 18.25 4.82
N LYS A 16 -22.02 18.74 5.71
CA LYS A 16 -21.99 20.15 6.12
C LYS A 16 -21.09 20.95 5.19
N ARG A 17 -21.62 22.08 4.71
CA ARG A 17 -20.87 23.04 3.90
C ARG A 17 -20.15 24.03 4.80
N ILE A 18 -18.84 24.13 4.62
CA ILE A 18 -17.97 25.09 5.29
C ILE A 18 -17.41 26.02 4.22
N TYR A 19 -17.68 27.32 4.31
CA TYR A 19 -17.19 28.26 3.30
C TYR A 19 -15.69 28.53 3.47
N ARG A 20 -15.07 29.00 2.39
CA ARG A 20 -13.62 29.26 2.33
C ARG A 20 -13.14 30.18 3.46
N GLU A 21 -13.92 31.21 3.77
CA GLU A 21 -13.64 32.21 4.81
C GLU A 21 -13.72 31.64 6.22
N ASP A 22 -14.63 30.69 6.48
CA ASP A 22 -14.83 30.09 7.81
C ASP A 22 -13.87 28.94 8.12
N LEU A 23 -13.40 28.23 7.08
CA LEU A 23 -12.63 27.01 7.26
C LEU A 23 -11.34 27.19 8.08
N PRO A 24 -10.53 28.25 7.89
CA PRO A 24 -9.34 28.48 8.72
C PRO A 24 -9.66 28.61 10.21
N ASP A 25 -10.69 29.38 10.58
CA ASP A 25 -11.08 29.59 11.97
C ASP A 25 -11.67 28.32 12.59
N LEU A 26 -12.47 27.58 11.81
CA LEU A 26 -12.96 26.27 12.22
C LEU A 26 -11.80 25.30 12.51
N CYS A 27 -10.75 25.29 11.67
CA CYS A 27 -9.58 24.45 11.90
C CYS A 27 -8.86 24.82 13.21
N ILE A 28 -8.71 26.12 13.50
CA ILE A 28 -8.08 26.60 14.74
C ILE A 28 -8.89 26.15 15.96
N LYS A 29 -10.22 26.32 15.90
CA LYS A 29 -11.14 25.93 16.96
C LYS A 29 -11.09 24.41 17.19
N LYS A 30 -11.36 23.62 16.15
CA LYS A 30 -11.46 22.15 16.23
C LYS A 30 -10.17 21.49 16.68
N LYS A 31 -9.01 22.00 16.26
CA LYS A 31 -7.70 21.47 16.67
C LYS A 31 -7.44 21.60 18.18
N LYS A 32 -8.02 22.60 18.84
CA LYS A 32 -7.77 22.89 20.27
C LYS A 32 -8.92 22.46 21.18
N ASP A 33 -10.08 22.16 20.60
CA ASP A 33 -11.29 21.81 21.32
C ASP A 33 -11.17 20.39 21.92
N PRO A 34 -11.19 20.24 23.26
CA PRO A 34 -11.08 18.93 23.91
C PRO A 34 -12.25 18.00 23.60
N GLU A 35 -13.41 18.53 23.20
CA GLU A 35 -14.57 17.73 22.77
C GLU A 35 -14.41 17.18 21.35
N THR A 36 -13.47 17.72 20.57
CA THR A 36 -13.15 17.19 19.25
C THR A 36 -12.25 15.97 19.39
N GLY A 37 -12.67 14.83 18.85
CA GLY A 37 -11.92 13.57 18.99
C GLY A 37 -10.50 13.66 18.39
N PRO A 38 -9.50 12.92 18.92
CA PRO A 38 -8.10 13.07 18.51
C PRO A 38 -7.86 12.93 17.00
N PHE A 39 -8.52 11.98 16.34
CA PHE A 39 -8.39 11.78 14.90
C PHE A 39 -8.99 12.95 14.09
N GLU A 40 -10.11 13.51 14.54
CA GLU A 40 -10.71 14.70 13.93
C GLU A 40 -9.79 15.93 14.11
N GLN A 41 -9.17 16.09 15.28
CA GLN A 41 -8.16 17.13 15.51
C GLN A 41 -6.98 17.01 14.53
N GLU A 42 -6.49 15.80 14.27
CA GLU A 42 -5.41 15.58 13.29
C GLU A 42 -5.84 15.94 11.85
N ILE A 43 -7.09 15.64 11.46
CA ILE A 43 -7.66 16.04 10.16
C ILE A 43 -7.64 17.57 10.04
N PHE A 44 -8.21 18.29 11.01
CA PHE A 44 -8.24 19.75 11.00
C PHE A 44 -6.85 20.38 11.08
N ALA A 45 -5.92 19.78 11.83
CA ALA A 45 -4.53 20.21 11.86
C ALA A 45 -3.87 20.11 10.48
N PHE A 46 -4.11 19.03 9.74
CA PHE A 46 -3.59 18.89 8.38
C PHE A 46 -4.27 19.84 7.39
N ILE A 47 -5.60 20.04 7.48
CA ILE A 47 -6.30 21.02 6.65
C ILE A 47 -5.72 22.42 6.87
N GLN A 48 -5.50 22.83 8.12
CA GLN A 48 -4.85 24.10 8.46
C GLN A 48 -3.47 24.23 7.81
N ASP A 49 -2.62 23.21 7.94
CA ASP A 49 -1.28 23.21 7.34
C ASP A 49 -1.35 23.28 5.80
N PHE A 50 -2.30 22.56 5.18
CA PHE A 50 -2.50 22.58 3.74
C PHE A 50 -3.01 23.93 3.22
N LEU A 51 -3.83 24.64 3.99
CA LEU A 51 -4.35 25.97 3.65
C LEU A 51 -3.39 27.11 3.98
N SER A 52 -2.33 26.86 4.76
CA SER A 52 -1.31 27.85 5.08
C SER A 52 -0.64 28.44 3.82
N PRO A 53 -0.07 29.65 3.89
CA PRO A 53 0.62 30.26 2.74
C PRO A 53 1.92 29.53 2.34
N LEU A 54 2.40 28.59 3.17
CA LEU A 54 3.57 27.77 2.84
C LEU A 54 3.31 26.94 1.58
N LYS A 55 4.30 26.87 0.70
CA LYS A 55 4.20 26.11 -0.56
C LYS A 55 4.43 24.61 -0.38
N THR A 56 4.85 24.20 0.82
CA THR A 56 5.32 22.84 1.11
C THR A 56 4.65 22.24 2.32
N ILE A 57 4.64 20.91 2.38
CA ILE A 57 4.15 20.08 3.48
C ILE A 57 5.27 19.13 3.90
N HIS A 58 5.39 18.88 5.20
CA HIS A 58 6.29 17.87 5.75
C HIS A 58 5.56 16.52 5.86
N LEU A 59 6.20 15.49 5.32
CA LEU A 59 5.74 14.11 5.38
C LEU A 59 6.71 13.28 6.20
N HIS A 60 6.15 12.35 6.98
CA HIS A 60 6.90 11.28 7.60
C HIS A 60 6.92 10.10 6.63
N THR A 61 8.12 9.59 6.34
CA THR A 61 8.28 8.32 5.63
C THR A 61 8.37 7.21 6.68
N SER A 62 7.70 6.09 6.43
CA SER A 62 7.72 4.91 7.30
C SER A 62 8.98 4.07 7.12
N GLY A 63 10.12 4.72 6.81
CA GLY A 63 11.35 4.15 6.24
C GLY A 63 11.56 2.66 6.52
N SER A 64 11.82 1.86 5.47
CA SER A 64 12.11 0.42 5.57
C SER A 64 13.32 0.10 6.48
N THR A 65 14.12 1.10 6.83
CA THR A 65 15.28 1.05 7.73
C THR A 65 14.98 1.43 9.17
N GLY A 66 13.72 1.74 9.53
CA GLY A 66 13.31 2.02 10.91
C GLY A 66 13.55 3.45 11.40
N THR A 67 14.26 4.31 10.64
CA THR A 67 14.41 5.74 10.96
C THR A 67 13.45 6.58 10.10
N PRO A 68 12.47 7.30 10.69
CA PRO A 68 11.54 8.12 9.92
C PRO A 68 12.26 9.26 9.21
N GLY A 69 12.39 9.19 7.88
CA GLY A 69 12.88 10.30 7.07
C GLY A 69 11.81 11.39 6.94
N LYS A 70 12.22 12.67 7.01
CA LYS A 70 11.35 13.82 6.68
C LYS A 70 11.42 14.08 5.18
N LEU A 71 10.29 13.95 4.48
CA LEU A 71 10.16 14.33 3.07
C LEU A 71 9.41 15.65 2.97
N VAL A 72 9.99 16.64 2.28
CA VAL A 72 9.33 17.92 2.01
C VAL A 72 8.73 17.90 0.61
N VAL A 73 7.41 18.11 0.50
CA VAL A 73 6.69 18.04 -0.78
C VAL A 73 5.98 19.35 -1.08
N ARG A 74 5.85 19.70 -2.37
CA ARG A 74 5.10 20.91 -2.78
C ARG A 74 3.60 20.62 -2.85
N LYS A 75 2.77 21.50 -2.29
CA LYS A 75 1.29 21.40 -2.34
C LYS A 75 0.76 21.25 -3.76
N GLU A 76 1.37 22.00 -4.70
CA GLU A 76 1.11 21.92 -6.15
C GLU A 76 1.14 20.47 -6.69
N LYS A 77 2.09 19.64 -6.22
CA LYS A 77 2.23 18.24 -6.66
C LYS A 77 1.12 17.36 -6.07
N MET A 78 0.72 17.61 -4.82
CA MET A 78 -0.40 16.92 -4.18
C MET A 78 -1.72 17.25 -4.91
N ILE A 79 -1.92 18.51 -5.30
CA ILE A 79 -3.07 18.94 -6.10
C ILE A 79 -3.13 18.22 -7.44
N ARG A 80 -1.99 18.07 -8.13
CA ARG A 80 -1.92 17.32 -9.40
C ARG A 80 -2.23 15.84 -9.19
N SER A 81 -1.66 15.21 -8.17
CA SER A 81 -1.96 13.81 -7.82
C SER A 81 -3.46 13.60 -7.54
N ALA A 82 -4.10 14.52 -6.80
CA ALA A 82 -5.53 14.48 -6.55
C ALA A 82 -6.35 14.58 -7.84
N ARG A 83 -6.02 15.53 -8.74
CA ARG A 83 -6.67 15.67 -10.05
C ARG A 83 -6.51 14.43 -10.92
N MET A 84 -5.33 13.80 -10.92
CA MET A 84 -5.11 12.55 -11.65
C MET A 84 -6.02 11.43 -11.14
N THR A 85 -6.16 11.29 -9.81
CA THR A 85 -7.10 10.32 -9.22
C THR A 85 -8.55 10.63 -9.63
N GLY A 86 -8.97 11.89 -9.48
CA GLY A 86 -10.33 12.33 -9.80
C GLY A 86 -10.70 12.10 -11.27
N ASN A 87 -9.82 12.48 -12.18
CA ASN A 87 -10.01 12.29 -13.63
C ASN A 87 -10.09 10.81 -14.01
N PHE A 88 -9.22 9.96 -13.45
CA PHE A 88 -9.20 8.53 -13.77
C PHE A 88 -10.46 7.81 -13.25
N LEU A 89 -10.88 8.11 -12.03
CA LEU A 89 -12.04 7.46 -11.41
C LEU A 89 -13.37 8.08 -11.82
N GLY A 90 -13.36 9.29 -12.39
CA GLY A 90 -14.55 10.05 -12.75
C GLY A 90 -15.24 10.70 -11.55
N LEU A 91 -14.48 11.08 -10.52
CA LEU A 91 -15.01 11.70 -9.30
C LEU A 91 -15.48 13.13 -9.56
N LYS A 92 -16.59 13.52 -8.94
CA LYS A 92 -17.25 14.81 -9.10
C LYS A 92 -17.38 15.53 -7.78
N ALA A 93 -17.53 16.86 -7.83
CA ALA A 93 -17.83 17.65 -6.64
C ALA A 93 -19.16 17.16 -6.01
N GLY A 94 -19.17 17.00 -4.69
CA GLY A 94 -20.29 16.45 -3.92
C GLY A 94 -20.28 14.93 -3.75
N ASP A 95 -19.46 14.18 -4.52
CA ASP A 95 -19.28 12.74 -4.31
C ASP A 95 -18.81 12.48 -2.86
N LYS A 96 -19.34 11.44 -2.22
CA LYS A 96 -18.98 11.09 -0.84
C LYS A 96 -17.67 10.32 -0.79
N SER A 97 -16.69 10.83 -0.05
CA SER A 97 -15.40 10.17 0.15
C SER A 97 -15.21 9.76 1.61
N LEU A 98 -14.83 8.50 1.86
CA LEU A 98 -14.54 8.01 3.21
C LEU A 98 -13.03 7.98 3.48
N LEU A 99 -12.59 8.73 4.50
CA LEU A 99 -11.26 8.64 5.10
C LEU A 99 -11.27 7.63 6.26
N ALA A 100 -10.61 6.50 6.04
CA ALA A 100 -10.43 5.43 7.03
C ALA A 100 -8.94 5.08 7.25
N LEU A 101 -8.04 6.01 6.92
CA LEU A 101 -6.59 5.85 6.97
C LEU A 101 -5.97 6.88 7.92
N PRO A 102 -4.88 6.53 8.63
CA PRO A 102 -4.18 7.49 9.48
C PRO A 102 -3.66 8.69 8.68
N VAL A 103 -3.82 9.90 9.23
CA VAL A 103 -3.42 11.16 8.57
C VAL A 103 -1.99 11.57 8.89
N ASN A 104 -1.29 10.83 9.75
CA ASN A 104 0.16 10.95 9.91
C ASN A 104 0.93 10.48 8.65
N TYR A 105 0.37 9.54 7.88
CA TYR A 105 0.92 9.05 6.62
C TYR A 105 0.31 9.76 5.40
N ILE A 106 1.05 9.73 4.29
CA ILE A 106 0.64 10.39 3.05
C ILE A 106 -0.69 9.86 2.49
N ALA A 107 -1.03 8.59 2.74
CA ALA A 107 -2.26 7.99 2.24
C ALA A 107 -3.52 8.69 2.81
N GLY A 108 -3.58 8.94 4.12
CA GLY A 108 -4.66 9.69 4.75
C GLY A 108 -4.66 11.17 4.34
N LYS A 109 -3.48 11.82 4.33
CA LYS A 109 -3.33 13.21 3.85
C LYS A 109 -3.88 13.40 2.43
N MET A 110 -3.60 12.45 1.53
CA MET A 110 -4.09 12.54 0.14
C MET A 110 -5.59 12.35 0.00
N MET A 111 -6.28 11.69 0.93
CA MET A 111 -7.76 11.68 0.94
C MET A 111 -8.32 13.06 1.24
N ILE A 112 -7.74 13.77 2.21
CA ILE A 112 -8.12 15.15 2.55
C ILE A 112 -7.83 16.09 1.37
N VAL A 113 -6.63 15.98 0.77
CA VAL A 113 -6.29 16.79 -0.41
C VAL A 113 -7.25 16.50 -1.58
N ARG A 114 -7.63 15.25 -1.82
CA ARG A 114 -8.62 14.90 -2.86
C ARG A 114 -9.96 15.55 -2.58
N ALA A 115 -10.45 15.49 -1.34
CA ALA A 115 -11.71 16.13 -0.97
C ALA A 115 -11.68 17.65 -1.21
N LEU A 116 -10.63 18.34 -0.75
CA LEU A 116 -10.45 19.77 -0.98
C LEU A 116 -10.31 20.14 -2.47
N VAL A 117 -9.52 19.38 -3.23
CA VAL A 117 -9.17 19.70 -4.63
C VAL A 117 -10.29 19.37 -5.60
N LEU A 118 -11.05 18.31 -5.34
CA LEU A 118 -12.12 17.83 -6.21
C LEU A 118 -13.50 18.29 -5.72
N GLY A 119 -13.59 18.90 -4.53
CA GLY A 119 -14.84 19.32 -3.92
C GLY A 119 -15.70 18.15 -3.44
N LEU A 120 -15.07 17.05 -2.99
CA LEU A 120 -15.77 15.87 -2.46
C LEU A 120 -16.31 16.18 -1.06
N ASP A 121 -17.34 15.45 -0.64
CA ASP A 121 -17.81 15.42 0.73
C ASP A 121 -16.94 14.46 1.55
N LEU A 122 -16.11 15.00 2.45
CA LEU A 122 -15.23 14.21 3.30
C LEU A 122 -15.99 13.66 4.50
N TRP A 123 -16.16 12.35 4.51
CA TRP A 123 -16.56 11.57 5.68
C TRP A 123 -15.33 10.88 6.25
N PHE A 124 -15.33 10.61 7.55
CA PHE A 124 -14.20 9.96 8.18
C PHE A 124 -14.65 9.01 9.29
N THR A 125 -13.83 8.00 9.54
CA THR A 125 -13.97 7.10 10.69
C THR A 125 -12.59 6.89 11.29
N ARG A 126 -12.53 6.60 12.59
CA ARG A 126 -11.25 6.33 13.24
C ARG A 126 -10.55 5.15 12.52
N PRO A 127 -9.28 5.28 12.12
CA PRO A 127 -8.57 4.19 11.47
C PRO A 127 -8.53 2.97 12.39
N SER A 128 -9.03 1.84 11.90
CA SER A 128 -9.02 0.55 12.58
C SER A 128 -8.78 -0.56 11.55
N SER A 129 -8.59 -1.79 12.02
CA SER A 129 -8.54 -2.97 11.14
C SER A 129 -9.89 -3.27 10.47
N THR A 130 -11.00 -2.81 11.05
CA THR A 130 -12.37 -2.98 10.53
C THR A 130 -13.05 -1.60 10.53
N PRO A 131 -12.66 -0.71 9.60
CA PRO A 131 -13.19 0.66 9.59
C PRO A 131 -14.70 0.64 9.40
N ASP A 132 -15.38 1.57 10.07
CA ASP A 132 -16.84 1.65 9.97
C ASP A 132 -17.26 2.25 8.63
N ILE A 133 -18.07 1.49 7.89
CA ILE A 133 -18.61 1.86 6.58
C ILE A 133 -20.14 1.91 6.74
N ALA A 134 -20.59 3.01 7.34
CA ALA A 134 -21.98 3.16 7.80
C ALA A 134 -22.98 3.36 6.65
N GLN A 135 -22.53 3.90 5.52
CA GLN A 135 -23.38 4.24 4.36
C GLN A 135 -22.65 3.99 3.03
N ASP A 136 -23.32 4.32 1.93
CA ASP A 136 -22.71 4.30 0.60
C ASP A 136 -21.75 5.49 0.41
N TYR A 137 -20.61 5.20 -0.20
CA TYR A 137 -19.57 6.17 -0.54
C TYR A 137 -19.18 6.02 -2.01
N ASP A 138 -18.93 7.13 -2.69
CA ASP A 138 -18.45 7.13 -4.07
C ASP A 138 -16.97 6.73 -4.16
N PHE A 139 -16.20 7.01 -3.10
CA PHE A 139 -14.75 6.83 -3.10
C PHE A 139 -14.18 6.54 -1.71
N SER A 140 -13.26 5.57 -1.61
CA SER A 140 -12.42 5.41 -0.43
C SER A 140 -11.10 4.72 -0.78
N ALA A 141 -10.16 4.77 0.16
CA ALA A 141 -8.91 4.03 0.10
C ALA A 141 -8.71 3.23 1.40
N LEU A 142 -8.37 1.95 1.28
CA LEU A 142 -8.12 1.03 2.38
C LEU A 142 -6.79 0.29 2.20
N THR A 143 -6.27 -0.27 3.28
CA THR A 143 -5.10 -1.17 3.24
C THR A 143 -5.52 -2.62 2.97
N PRO A 144 -4.63 -3.48 2.44
CA PRO A 144 -4.88 -4.92 2.31
C PRO A 144 -5.32 -5.56 3.63
N MET A 145 -4.75 -5.12 4.76
CA MET A 145 -5.10 -5.60 6.09
C MET A 145 -6.55 -5.27 6.45
N GLN A 146 -6.99 -4.03 6.21
CA GLN A 146 -8.38 -3.61 6.48
C GLN A 146 -9.38 -4.43 5.67
N VAL A 147 -9.11 -4.59 4.37
CA VAL A 147 -9.98 -5.37 3.48
C VAL A 147 -10.02 -6.84 3.89
N THR A 148 -8.87 -7.42 4.23
CA THR A 148 -8.79 -8.80 4.74
C THR A 148 -9.62 -9.00 6.00
N GLN A 149 -9.55 -8.06 6.95
CA GLN A 149 -10.28 -8.17 8.21
C GLN A 149 -11.78 -7.94 8.05
N LEU A 150 -12.19 -7.00 7.18
CA LEU A 150 -13.60 -6.84 6.79
C LEU A 150 -14.17 -8.14 6.19
N LEU A 151 -13.44 -8.81 5.30
CA LEU A 151 -13.87 -10.10 4.73
C LEU A 151 -13.96 -11.19 5.79
N LYS A 152 -12.95 -11.32 6.67
CA LYS A 152 -12.92 -12.33 7.75
C LYS A 152 -14.05 -12.17 8.76
N THR A 153 -14.49 -10.93 9.01
CA THR A 153 -15.57 -10.62 9.96
C THR A 153 -16.96 -10.66 9.32
N GLY A 154 -17.08 -11.18 8.09
CA GLY A 154 -18.37 -11.29 7.39
C GLY A 154 -18.91 -9.97 6.85
N ASN A 155 -18.12 -8.89 6.87
CA ASN A 155 -18.53 -7.54 6.42
C ASN A 155 -18.28 -7.32 4.92
N LYS A 156 -18.53 -8.32 4.09
CA LYS A 156 -18.23 -8.27 2.64
C LYS A 156 -19.10 -7.24 1.92
N GLU A 157 -20.37 -7.14 2.31
CA GLU A 157 -21.34 -6.16 1.84
C GLU A 157 -20.94 -4.72 2.15
N LYS A 158 -20.26 -4.47 3.28
CA LYS A 158 -19.72 -3.14 3.59
C LYS A 158 -18.68 -2.69 2.57
N ILE A 159 -17.85 -3.61 2.06
CA ILE A 159 -16.88 -3.30 1.00
C ILE A 159 -17.61 -2.87 -0.28
N ALA A 160 -18.76 -3.49 -0.58
CA ALA A 160 -19.56 -3.19 -1.77
C ALA A 160 -20.21 -1.79 -1.73
N ARG A 161 -20.40 -1.20 -0.55
CA ARG A 161 -20.93 0.17 -0.36
C ARG A 161 -20.00 1.27 -0.87
N ILE A 162 -18.74 0.94 -1.17
CA ILE A 162 -17.76 1.90 -1.70
C ILE A 162 -17.66 1.73 -3.21
N LYS A 163 -18.28 2.63 -3.98
CA LYS A 163 -18.35 2.57 -5.46
C LYS A 163 -16.97 2.46 -6.12
N ASN A 164 -16.00 3.28 -5.72
CA ASN A 164 -14.61 3.19 -6.16
C ASN A 164 -13.69 2.97 -4.95
N LEU A 165 -13.19 1.75 -4.77
CA LEU A 165 -12.28 1.39 -3.69
C LEU A 165 -10.85 1.26 -4.20
N LEU A 166 -9.93 2.04 -3.64
CA LEU A 166 -8.50 1.84 -3.81
C LEU A 166 -7.96 0.98 -2.67
N ILE A 167 -7.21 -0.06 -3.01
CA ILE A 167 -6.45 -0.87 -2.06
C ILE A 167 -4.96 -0.61 -2.32
N GLY A 168 -4.23 -0.17 -1.31
CA GLY A 168 -2.84 0.26 -1.48
C GLY A 168 -1.98 0.10 -0.23
N GLY A 169 -0.70 0.40 -0.37
CA GLY A 169 0.25 0.33 0.73
C GLY A 169 0.89 -1.05 0.95
N GLY A 170 0.46 -2.09 0.24
CA GLY A 170 1.07 -3.42 0.28
C GLY A 170 0.62 -4.32 -0.87
N PRO A 171 1.24 -5.50 -1.00
CA PRO A 171 0.80 -6.53 -1.95
C PRO A 171 -0.58 -7.08 -1.54
N LEU A 172 -1.27 -7.70 -2.51
CA LEU A 172 -2.48 -8.49 -2.29
C LEU A 172 -2.16 -9.96 -2.51
N SER A 173 -2.73 -10.84 -1.68
CA SER A 173 -2.70 -12.28 -1.93
C SER A 173 -3.72 -12.67 -2.99
N HIS A 174 -3.50 -13.78 -3.70
CA HIS A 174 -4.46 -14.33 -4.65
C HIS A 174 -5.78 -14.69 -3.97
N SER A 175 -5.73 -15.18 -2.73
CA SER A 175 -6.93 -15.46 -1.94
C SER A 175 -7.76 -14.19 -1.70
N LEU A 176 -7.11 -13.09 -1.30
CA LEU A 176 -7.79 -11.81 -1.12
C LEU A 176 -8.37 -11.30 -2.44
N GLU A 177 -7.61 -11.35 -3.54
CA GLU A 177 -8.11 -10.95 -4.85
C GLU A 177 -9.31 -11.76 -5.30
N SER A 178 -9.26 -13.09 -5.14
CA SER A 178 -10.34 -14.00 -5.51
C SER A 178 -11.65 -13.64 -4.81
N GLN A 179 -11.58 -13.35 -3.50
CA GLN A 179 -12.76 -12.94 -2.73
C GLN A 179 -13.37 -11.62 -3.22
N LEU A 180 -12.53 -10.70 -3.70
CA LEU A 180 -12.94 -9.38 -4.20
C LEU A 180 -13.50 -9.41 -5.63
N ARG A 181 -13.15 -10.40 -6.46
CA ARG A 181 -13.60 -10.50 -7.87
C ARG A 181 -15.11 -10.54 -8.03
N SER A 182 -15.82 -11.08 -7.04
CA SER A 182 -17.29 -11.22 -7.07
C SER A 182 -18.04 -9.96 -6.62
N LEU A 183 -17.34 -8.93 -6.16
CA LEU A 183 -18.00 -7.72 -5.67
C LEU A 183 -18.41 -6.79 -6.83
N PRO A 184 -19.57 -6.10 -6.72
CA PRO A 184 -20.15 -5.33 -7.81
C PRO A 184 -19.52 -3.93 -8.01
N ASN A 185 -18.83 -3.40 -7.00
CA ASN A 185 -18.20 -2.08 -7.05
C ASN A 185 -16.91 -2.09 -7.89
N ARG A 186 -16.21 -0.96 -8.06
CA ARG A 186 -14.91 -0.91 -8.77
C ARG A 186 -13.78 -0.98 -7.75
N ILE A 187 -13.03 -2.07 -7.73
CA ILE A 187 -11.96 -2.29 -6.76
C ILE A 187 -10.61 -2.28 -7.48
N PHE A 188 -9.70 -1.41 -7.05
CA PHE A 188 -8.39 -1.24 -7.67
C PHE A 188 -7.27 -1.58 -6.70
N HIS A 189 -6.32 -2.39 -7.15
CA HIS A 189 -5.02 -2.47 -6.51
C HIS A 189 -4.15 -1.33 -7.05
N THR A 190 -3.51 -0.60 -6.16
CA THR A 190 -2.71 0.57 -6.51
C THR A 190 -1.23 0.34 -6.23
N TYR A 191 -0.37 0.84 -7.12
CA TYR A 191 1.07 0.89 -6.92
C TYR A 191 1.52 2.35 -6.79
N GLY A 192 2.29 2.63 -5.74
CA GLY A 192 2.82 3.95 -5.42
C GLY A 192 3.57 3.94 -4.09
N MET A 193 4.22 5.07 -3.80
CA MET A 193 5.09 5.25 -2.65
C MET A 193 5.03 6.70 -2.13
N THR A 194 5.73 6.99 -1.04
CA THR A 194 5.68 8.33 -0.43
C THR A 194 6.29 9.39 -1.35
N GLU A 195 7.34 9.01 -2.08
CA GLU A 195 8.07 9.81 -3.06
C GLU A 195 7.20 10.18 -4.27
N THR A 196 6.19 9.35 -4.57
CA THR A 196 5.20 9.60 -5.61
C THR A 196 3.90 10.20 -5.06
N LEU A 197 3.86 10.56 -3.78
CA LEU A 197 2.72 11.07 -3.00
C LEU A 197 1.55 10.08 -2.87
N SER A 198 1.20 9.37 -3.92
CA SER A 198 0.16 8.35 -3.90
C SER A 198 0.44 7.34 -5.00
N HIS A 199 -0.60 6.72 -5.52
CA HIS A 199 -0.50 5.80 -6.63
C HIS A 199 -0.09 6.51 -7.94
N ILE A 200 0.75 5.82 -8.69
CA ILE A 200 1.15 6.17 -10.06
C ILE A 200 0.60 5.18 -11.08
N ALA A 201 0.17 4.02 -10.62
CA ALA A 201 -0.43 2.99 -11.43
C ALA A 201 -1.51 2.26 -10.64
N MET A 202 -2.43 1.64 -11.36
CA MET A 202 -3.44 0.79 -10.77
C MET A 202 -3.88 -0.31 -11.73
N ARG A 203 -4.47 -1.35 -11.16
CA ARG A 203 -5.21 -2.37 -11.90
C ARG A 203 -6.53 -2.62 -11.21
N ARG A 204 -7.57 -2.90 -11.99
CA ARG A 204 -8.88 -3.25 -11.45
C ARG A 204 -8.92 -4.75 -11.16
N ILE A 205 -9.18 -5.12 -9.92
CA ILE A 205 -9.11 -6.50 -9.43
C ILE A 205 -10.28 -7.32 -9.97
N ASN A 206 -11.46 -6.73 -9.97
CA ASN A 206 -12.72 -7.35 -10.38
C ASN A 206 -13.16 -6.92 -11.78
N ASP A 207 -12.19 -6.59 -12.64
CA ASP A 207 -12.45 -6.50 -14.06
C ASP A 207 -12.46 -7.91 -14.67
N PRO A 208 -13.44 -8.30 -15.49
CA PRO A 208 -13.43 -9.58 -16.19
C PRO A 208 -12.15 -9.79 -17.01
N ASP A 209 -11.60 -8.71 -17.57
CA ASP A 209 -10.37 -8.73 -18.37
C ASP A 209 -9.11 -8.47 -17.53
N ASN A 210 -9.18 -8.67 -16.20
CA ASN A 210 -8.04 -8.45 -15.32
C ASN A 210 -6.88 -9.42 -15.65
N THR A 211 -5.89 -8.89 -16.35
CA THR A 211 -4.67 -9.58 -16.74
C THR A 211 -3.60 -9.64 -15.63
N GLY A 212 -3.87 -9.03 -14.46
CA GLY A 212 -2.93 -8.95 -13.34
C GLY A 212 -1.78 -7.95 -13.55
N TRP A 213 -1.80 -7.14 -14.61
CA TRP A 213 -0.80 -6.11 -14.87
C TRP A 213 -1.30 -4.74 -14.39
N PHE A 214 -0.40 -3.93 -13.83
CA PHE A 214 -0.66 -2.54 -13.52
C PHE A 214 -0.57 -1.68 -14.79
N SER A 215 -1.49 -0.73 -14.91
CA SER A 215 -1.41 0.35 -15.90
C SER A 215 -1.01 1.66 -15.20
N PRO A 216 -0.01 2.41 -15.70
CA PRO A 216 0.30 3.73 -15.21
C PRO A 216 -0.87 4.69 -15.49
N LEU A 217 -1.01 5.69 -14.63
CA LEU A 217 -1.92 6.81 -14.87
C LEU A 217 -1.42 7.67 -16.06
N PRO A 218 -2.33 8.41 -16.75
CA PRO A 218 -1.93 9.30 -17.83
C PRO A 218 -0.81 10.27 -17.41
N GLY A 219 0.19 10.42 -18.28
CA GLY A 219 1.36 11.28 -18.05
C GLY A 219 2.47 10.66 -17.18
N ILE A 220 2.35 9.38 -16.81
CA ILE A 220 3.38 8.63 -16.11
C ILE A 220 4.04 7.67 -17.08
N HIS A 221 5.36 7.76 -17.18
CA HIS A 221 6.17 6.91 -18.03
C HIS A 221 7.08 6.04 -17.16
N LEU A 222 7.14 4.75 -17.50
CA LEU A 222 7.86 3.75 -16.74
C LEU A 222 8.93 3.11 -17.63
N SER A 223 10.04 2.74 -17.04
CA SER A 223 11.10 1.98 -17.71
C SER A 223 11.83 1.08 -16.72
N SER A 224 12.62 0.16 -17.25
CA SER A 224 13.46 -0.73 -16.46
C SER A 224 14.90 -0.20 -16.45
N GLY A 225 15.51 -0.12 -15.27
CA GLY A 225 16.93 0.21 -15.13
C GLY A 225 17.84 -0.99 -15.41
N LEU A 226 19.16 -0.79 -15.30
CA LEU A 226 20.17 -1.82 -15.57
C LEU A 226 20.01 -3.08 -14.71
N GLN A 227 19.51 -2.95 -13.49
CA GLN A 227 19.29 -4.06 -12.56
C GLN A 227 17.81 -4.49 -12.49
N GLN A 228 17.01 -4.17 -13.51
CA GLN A 228 15.56 -4.38 -13.55
C GLN A 228 14.75 -3.58 -12.52
N ASN A 229 15.39 -2.62 -11.86
CA ASN A 229 14.73 -1.68 -10.97
C ASN A 229 13.76 -0.77 -11.75
N LEU A 230 12.57 -0.52 -11.20
CA LEU A 230 11.60 0.36 -11.82
C LEU A 230 12.10 1.81 -11.82
N VAL A 231 12.04 2.44 -12.98
CA VAL A 231 12.35 3.85 -13.16
C VAL A 231 11.07 4.59 -13.51
N ILE A 232 10.68 5.54 -12.66
CA ILE A 232 9.43 6.29 -12.76
C ILE A 232 9.72 7.71 -13.22
N TYR A 233 9.19 8.07 -14.40
CA TYR A 233 9.18 9.43 -14.89
C TYR A 233 7.75 10.01 -14.80
N ALA A 234 7.55 10.89 -13.80
CA ALA A 234 6.29 11.57 -13.55
C ALA A 234 6.57 13.05 -13.24
N PRO A 235 6.83 13.89 -14.25
CA PRO A 235 7.33 15.26 -14.04
C PRO A 235 6.39 16.15 -13.23
N ASP A 236 5.08 15.87 -13.30
CA ASP A 236 4.08 16.61 -12.56
C ASP A 236 4.03 16.28 -11.06
N ILE A 237 4.56 15.12 -10.66
CA ILE A 237 4.49 14.58 -9.30
C ILE A 237 5.88 14.55 -8.65
N ILE A 238 6.85 13.93 -9.32
CA ILE A 238 8.21 13.72 -8.80
C ILE A 238 9.12 14.89 -9.19
N GLY A 239 8.87 15.53 -10.34
CA GLY A 239 9.70 16.60 -10.90
C GLY A 239 10.53 16.11 -12.08
N LYS A 240 11.47 16.95 -12.56
CA LYS A 240 12.19 16.69 -13.82
C LYS A 240 13.08 15.44 -13.80
N LYS A 241 13.55 15.02 -12.62
CA LYS A 241 14.39 13.82 -12.47
C LYS A 241 13.49 12.60 -12.27
N ALA A 242 13.78 11.54 -13.01
CA ALA A 242 13.14 10.25 -12.78
C ALA A 242 13.49 9.72 -11.38
N LEU A 243 12.56 8.97 -10.79
CA LEU A 243 12.77 8.24 -9.55
C LEU A 243 13.20 6.82 -9.89
N VAL A 244 14.37 6.42 -9.41
CA VAL A 244 14.83 5.03 -9.47
C VAL A 244 14.41 4.36 -8.17
N THR A 245 13.58 3.32 -8.27
CA THR A 245 13.07 2.59 -7.10
C THR A 245 13.96 1.38 -6.80
N HIS A 246 13.67 0.72 -5.67
CA HIS A 246 14.24 -0.59 -5.32
C HIS A 246 13.31 -1.73 -5.72
N ASP A 247 12.22 -1.44 -6.43
CA ASP A 247 11.25 -2.46 -6.85
C ASP A 247 11.68 -3.03 -8.21
N ILE A 248 11.76 -4.35 -8.31
CA ILE A 248 12.07 -5.05 -9.55
C ILE A 248 10.81 -5.20 -10.38
N VAL A 249 10.90 -4.85 -11.66
CA VAL A 249 9.76 -4.81 -12.57
C VAL A 249 9.91 -5.76 -13.76
N GLU A 250 8.80 -6.41 -14.08
CA GLU A 250 8.56 -7.06 -15.37
C GLU A 250 7.59 -6.21 -16.18
N PHE A 251 7.91 -5.95 -17.45
CA PHE A 251 7.00 -5.28 -18.39
C PHE A 251 6.37 -6.30 -19.34
N ASN A 252 5.10 -6.10 -19.66
CA ASN A 252 4.40 -6.89 -20.66
C ASN A 252 4.47 -6.19 -22.02
N GLY A 253 5.16 -6.83 -22.98
CA GLY A 253 5.29 -6.33 -24.34
C GLY A 253 6.37 -5.25 -24.51
N LYS A 254 6.46 -4.72 -25.74
CA LYS A 254 7.52 -3.77 -26.14
C LYS A 254 7.22 -2.31 -25.79
N ASP A 255 5.97 -1.98 -25.44
CA ASP A 255 5.54 -0.60 -25.18
C ASP A 255 5.66 -0.17 -23.72
N ASN A 256 6.06 -1.08 -22.82
CA ASN A 256 6.23 -0.86 -21.38
C ASN A 256 5.00 -0.22 -20.71
N ARG A 257 3.80 -0.41 -21.28
CA ARG A 257 2.57 0.20 -20.74
C ARG A 257 1.99 -0.58 -19.59
N LEU A 258 2.26 -1.88 -19.53
CA LEU A 258 1.76 -2.76 -18.50
C LEU A 258 2.93 -3.39 -17.75
N PHE A 259 2.84 -3.46 -16.42
CA PHE A 259 3.94 -3.96 -15.61
C PHE A 259 3.49 -4.71 -14.35
N ARG A 260 4.41 -5.50 -13.79
CA ARG A 260 4.27 -6.22 -12.52
C ARG A 260 5.50 -5.98 -11.67
N ILE A 261 5.30 -5.92 -10.36
CA ILE A 261 6.39 -5.91 -9.40
C ILE A 261 6.73 -7.35 -9.04
N LEU A 262 7.98 -7.75 -9.29
CA LEU A 262 8.47 -9.09 -8.98
C LEU A 262 8.87 -9.22 -7.51
N GLY A 263 9.48 -8.16 -6.96
CA GLY A 263 9.95 -8.08 -5.57
C GLY A 263 10.79 -6.82 -5.35
N ARG A 264 11.54 -6.77 -4.24
CA ARG A 264 12.49 -5.68 -3.96
C ARG A 264 13.94 -6.12 -4.05
N THR A 265 14.81 -5.24 -4.55
CA THR A 265 16.28 -5.43 -4.55
C THR A 265 16.81 -5.70 -3.15
N ASP A 266 16.19 -5.10 -2.13
CA ASP A 266 16.56 -5.26 -0.72
C ASP A 266 16.39 -6.70 -0.20
N TYR A 267 15.61 -7.53 -0.89
CA TYR A 267 15.26 -8.90 -0.46
C TYR A 267 15.71 -9.98 -1.45
N ILE A 268 16.42 -9.64 -2.53
CA ILE A 268 16.93 -10.64 -3.48
C ILE A 268 17.88 -11.59 -2.74
N ILE A 269 17.62 -12.88 -2.85
CA ILE A 269 18.49 -13.94 -2.33
C ILE A 269 19.36 -14.45 -3.46
N ASN A 270 20.67 -14.53 -3.25
CA ASN A 270 21.63 -15.13 -4.18
C ASN A 270 22.04 -16.51 -3.66
N SER A 271 21.31 -17.55 -4.08
CA SER A 271 21.57 -18.93 -3.65
C SER A 271 22.32 -19.69 -4.73
N GLY A 272 23.58 -20.06 -4.49
CA GLY A 272 24.41 -20.78 -5.45
C GLY A 272 24.58 -20.04 -6.78
N GLY A 273 24.64 -18.71 -6.75
CA GLY A 273 24.71 -17.84 -7.93
C GLY A 273 23.37 -17.57 -8.63
N ILE A 274 22.26 -18.14 -8.14
CA ILE A 274 20.92 -17.93 -8.71
C ILE A 274 20.19 -16.83 -7.93
N LYS A 275 19.80 -15.78 -8.65
CA LYS A 275 18.94 -14.72 -8.12
C LYS A 275 17.52 -15.24 -7.91
N THR A 276 17.08 -15.17 -6.66
CA THR A 276 15.78 -15.63 -6.22
C THR A 276 15.01 -14.47 -5.61
N PHE A 277 13.78 -14.27 -6.07
CA PHE A 277 12.85 -13.26 -5.54
C PHE A 277 11.94 -13.93 -4.50
N PRO A 278 12.09 -13.64 -3.19
CA PRO A 278 11.28 -14.27 -2.14
C PRO A 278 9.79 -14.17 -2.39
N GLU A 279 9.33 -13.01 -2.87
CA GLU A 279 7.92 -12.72 -3.10
C GLU A 279 7.30 -13.61 -4.20
N GLU A 280 8.09 -14.09 -5.17
CA GLU A 280 7.64 -15.07 -6.16
C GLU A 280 7.36 -16.43 -5.51
N ILE A 281 8.22 -16.85 -4.59
CA ILE A 281 8.06 -18.12 -3.87
C ILE A 281 6.85 -18.02 -2.94
N GLU A 282 6.72 -16.92 -2.20
CA GLU A 282 5.59 -16.66 -1.31
C GLU A 282 4.25 -16.77 -2.03
N ARG A 283 4.12 -16.13 -3.21
CA ARG A 283 2.92 -16.22 -4.05
C ARG A 283 2.56 -17.64 -4.47
N LYS A 284 3.56 -18.52 -4.67
CA LYS A 284 3.33 -19.93 -5.01
C LYS A 284 2.90 -20.75 -3.80
N LEU A 285 3.33 -20.36 -2.60
CA LEU A 285 3.11 -21.10 -1.36
C LEU A 285 1.90 -20.63 -0.55
N GLU A 286 1.40 -19.40 -0.76
CA GLU A 286 0.36 -18.80 0.09
C GLU A 286 -0.96 -19.59 0.18
N ASN A 287 -1.33 -20.34 -0.87
CA ASN A 287 -2.55 -21.16 -0.87
C ASN A 287 -2.32 -22.58 -0.33
N ARG A 288 -1.08 -22.89 0.07
CA ARG A 288 -0.66 -24.22 0.54
C ARG A 288 -0.18 -24.20 1.99
N ILE A 289 0.15 -23.02 2.52
CA ILE A 289 0.63 -22.83 3.88
C ILE A 289 -0.39 -21.97 4.63
N PRO A 290 -1.14 -22.54 5.60
CA PRO A 290 -2.31 -21.89 6.20
C PRO A 290 -1.97 -20.84 7.27
N PHE A 291 -0.69 -20.67 7.62
CA PHE A 291 -0.21 -19.77 8.66
C PHE A 291 0.70 -18.67 8.10
N PRO A 292 0.90 -17.54 8.81
CA PRO A 292 1.75 -16.45 8.34
C PRO A 292 3.20 -16.90 8.11
N PHE A 293 3.73 -16.63 6.94
CA PHE A 293 5.12 -16.93 6.60
C PHE A 293 5.71 -15.87 5.66
N PHE A 294 7.03 -15.83 5.56
CA PHE A 294 7.76 -15.14 4.51
C PHE A 294 9.00 -15.93 4.12
N ILE A 295 9.52 -15.67 2.92
CA ILE A 295 10.77 -16.25 2.43
C ILE A 295 11.91 -15.27 2.67
N GLY A 296 13.02 -15.78 3.18
CA GLY A 296 14.26 -15.06 3.39
C GLY A 296 15.45 -15.98 3.19
N SER A 297 16.62 -15.56 3.66
CA SER A 297 17.84 -16.36 3.60
C SER A 297 18.53 -16.43 4.95
N ILE A 298 19.32 -17.49 5.12
CA ILE A 298 20.34 -17.59 6.17
C ILE A 298 21.70 -17.86 5.52
N PRO A 299 22.81 -17.45 6.14
CA PRO A 299 24.16 -17.74 5.62
C PRO A 299 24.37 -19.25 5.42
N ASP A 300 25.08 -19.62 4.36
CA ASP A 300 25.43 -21.00 4.04
C ASP A 300 26.77 -21.05 3.31
N ASP A 301 27.67 -21.94 3.75
CA ASP A 301 29.05 -21.99 3.25
C ASP A 301 29.16 -22.43 1.78
N ILE A 302 28.17 -23.14 1.26
CA ILE A 302 28.18 -23.67 -0.11
C ILE A 302 27.38 -22.75 -1.03
N LEU A 303 26.19 -22.35 -0.60
CA LEU A 303 25.26 -21.59 -1.42
C LEU A 303 25.49 -20.07 -1.31
N GLY A 304 26.29 -19.62 -0.34
CA GLY A 304 26.35 -18.24 0.12
C GLY A 304 25.11 -17.88 0.94
N GLU A 305 23.95 -17.93 0.28
CA GLU A 305 22.64 -17.75 0.92
C GLU A 305 21.75 -18.98 0.73
N LYS A 306 21.32 -19.59 1.82
CA LYS A 306 20.35 -20.69 1.81
C LYS A 306 18.95 -20.14 1.97
N ILE A 307 18.08 -20.45 1.00
CA ILE A 307 16.68 -20.03 0.99
C ILE A 307 15.96 -20.71 2.16
N THR A 308 15.31 -19.90 2.99
CA THR A 308 14.66 -20.32 4.23
C THR A 308 13.25 -19.77 4.31
N LEU A 309 12.30 -20.62 4.69
CA LEU A 309 10.94 -20.22 5.02
C LEU A 309 10.85 -19.83 6.50
N PHE A 310 10.40 -18.63 6.81
CA PHE A 310 10.15 -18.18 8.18
C PHE A 310 8.66 -18.20 8.44
N THR A 311 8.23 -18.78 9.56
CA THR A 311 6.81 -18.90 9.93
C THR A 311 6.55 -18.40 11.35
N GLU A 312 5.41 -17.74 11.54
CA GLU A 312 5.02 -17.15 12.83
C GLU A 312 4.45 -18.22 13.77
N SER A 313 5.33 -19.05 14.33
CA SER A 313 4.98 -20.10 15.28
C SER A 313 6.14 -20.31 16.26
N GLY A 314 5.86 -20.72 17.50
CA GLY A 314 6.93 -21.07 18.44
C GLY A 314 7.66 -22.35 18.04
N LYS A 315 6.89 -23.37 17.65
CA LYS A 315 7.38 -24.68 17.20
C LYS A 315 6.37 -25.26 16.22
N LEU A 316 6.85 -25.85 15.12
CA LEU A 316 6.01 -26.58 14.19
C LEU A 316 5.68 -27.97 14.72
N SER A 317 4.40 -28.33 14.65
CA SER A 317 3.95 -29.70 14.79
C SER A 317 4.41 -30.56 13.60
N PRO A 318 4.45 -31.90 13.75
CA PRO A 318 4.77 -32.79 12.64
C PRO A 318 3.87 -32.60 11.41
N GLN A 319 2.58 -32.31 11.63
CA GLN A 319 1.63 -32.07 10.55
C GLN A 319 1.94 -30.77 9.80
N GLU A 320 2.18 -29.65 10.51
CA GLU A 320 2.53 -28.38 9.87
C GLU A 320 3.84 -28.48 9.09
N LEU A 321 4.84 -29.22 9.62
CA LEU A 321 6.08 -29.46 8.90
C LEU A 321 5.86 -30.29 7.63
N ALA A 322 5.02 -31.32 7.68
CA ALA A 322 4.66 -32.12 6.52
C ALA A 322 3.92 -31.29 5.46
N ASP A 323 3.06 -30.36 5.89
CA ASP A 323 2.36 -29.43 4.99
C ASP A 323 3.33 -28.47 4.32
N ILE A 324 4.32 -27.92 5.05
CA ILE A 324 5.40 -27.11 4.47
C ILE A 324 6.22 -27.93 3.46
N HIS A 325 6.61 -29.16 3.79
CA HIS A 325 7.35 -30.06 2.87
C HIS A 325 6.58 -30.24 1.56
N LYS A 326 5.29 -30.58 1.66
CA LYS A 326 4.40 -30.75 0.51
C LYS A 326 4.26 -29.46 -0.30
N ALA A 327 4.14 -28.32 0.38
CA ALA A 327 4.03 -27.02 -0.27
C ALA A 327 5.31 -26.66 -1.03
N VAL A 328 6.49 -26.79 -0.40
CA VAL A 328 7.79 -26.48 -1.00
C VAL A 328 8.11 -27.39 -2.19
N ARG A 329 7.76 -28.69 -2.12
CA ARG A 329 7.92 -29.62 -3.25
C ARG A 329 7.10 -29.24 -4.48
N SER A 330 6.06 -28.43 -4.34
CA SER A 330 5.26 -27.94 -5.47
C SER A 330 5.96 -26.87 -6.30
N ILE A 331 7.05 -26.28 -5.80
CA ILE A 331 7.88 -25.35 -6.57
C ILE A 331 8.64 -26.16 -7.63
N THR A 332 8.39 -25.88 -8.90
CA THR A 332 8.94 -26.66 -10.03
C THR A 332 10.44 -26.53 -10.18
N ASP A 333 11.01 -25.36 -9.91
CA ASP A 333 12.46 -25.12 -9.91
C ASP A 333 13.08 -25.59 -8.58
N PRO A 334 13.84 -26.70 -8.55
CA PRO A 334 14.41 -27.24 -7.32
C PRO A 334 15.46 -26.33 -6.70
N TYR A 335 16.14 -25.49 -7.48
CA TYR A 335 17.18 -24.58 -6.97
C TYR A 335 16.60 -23.41 -6.18
N ARG A 336 15.32 -23.07 -6.41
CA ARG A 336 14.59 -22.01 -5.71
C ARG A 336 13.76 -22.51 -4.52
N ARG A 337 13.82 -23.80 -4.19
CA ARG A 337 13.08 -24.35 -3.05
C ARG A 337 13.72 -23.89 -1.73
N PRO A 338 12.93 -23.43 -0.75
CA PRO A 338 13.41 -23.32 0.62
C PRO A 338 13.99 -24.66 1.08
N ARG A 339 15.22 -24.66 1.59
CA ARG A 339 15.91 -25.85 2.11
C ARG A 339 15.71 -26.02 3.62
N THR A 340 15.25 -24.97 4.28
CA THR A 340 15.06 -24.91 5.71
C THR A 340 13.77 -24.14 6.03
N ALA A 341 13.08 -24.52 7.09
CA ALA A 341 12.03 -23.73 7.72
C ALA A 341 12.49 -23.29 9.11
N MET A 342 12.18 -22.05 9.50
CA MET A 342 12.43 -21.51 10.83
C MET A 342 11.13 -21.00 11.45
N ALA A 343 10.78 -21.54 12.62
CA ALA A 343 9.62 -21.11 13.39
C ALA A 343 10.05 -20.07 14.44
N ILE A 344 9.41 -18.90 14.43
CA ILE A 344 9.62 -17.84 15.43
C ILE A 344 8.32 -17.14 15.80
N TYR A 345 8.10 -16.85 17.09
CA TYR A 345 6.93 -16.10 17.57
C TYR A 345 7.31 -14.98 18.55
N PRO A 346 6.59 -13.84 18.52
CA PRO A 346 5.88 -13.32 17.37
C PRO A 346 6.87 -12.85 16.29
N PHE A 347 6.37 -12.66 15.06
CA PHE A 347 7.03 -11.81 14.07
C PHE A 347 7.08 -10.37 14.56
N LEU A 348 7.98 -9.59 13.98
CA LEU A 348 8.08 -8.16 14.26
C LEU A 348 7.36 -7.39 13.15
N TYR A 349 6.52 -6.44 13.53
CA TYR A 349 5.70 -5.65 12.59
C TYR A 349 6.03 -4.15 12.69
N THR A 350 5.81 -3.42 11.60
CA THR A 350 5.78 -1.94 11.59
C THR A 350 4.46 -1.43 12.16
N GLU A 351 4.38 -0.14 12.48
CA GLU A 351 3.11 0.53 12.85
C GLU A 351 2.02 0.37 11.77
N SER A 352 2.43 0.24 10.51
CA SER A 352 1.55 -0.01 9.37
C SER A 352 1.19 -1.49 9.15
N GLY A 353 1.60 -2.39 10.05
CA GLY A 353 1.29 -3.82 10.00
C GLY A 353 2.14 -4.64 9.03
N LYS A 354 3.27 -4.12 8.53
CA LYS A 354 4.18 -4.87 7.63
C LYS A 354 5.20 -5.66 8.43
N ILE A 355 5.55 -6.87 7.99
CA ILE A 355 6.61 -7.68 8.61
C ILE A 355 7.95 -6.97 8.45
N LYS A 356 8.65 -6.76 9.57
CA LYS A 356 10.05 -6.35 9.65
C LYS A 356 10.94 -7.57 9.39
N ARG A 357 11.10 -7.92 8.11
CA ARG A 357 11.75 -9.17 7.67
C ARG A 357 13.15 -9.33 8.26
N LYS A 358 14.00 -8.31 8.14
CA LYS A 358 15.40 -8.35 8.59
C LYS A 358 15.51 -8.60 10.09
N GLU A 359 14.77 -7.85 10.89
CA GLU A 359 14.75 -7.97 12.34
C GLU A 359 14.12 -9.30 12.78
N THR A 360 13.10 -9.78 12.07
CA THR A 360 12.48 -11.09 12.34
C THR A 360 13.44 -12.23 12.02
N MET A 361 14.19 -12.17 10.92
CA MET A 361 15.23 -13.15 10.59
C MET A 361 16.36 -13.15 11.64
N GLN A 362 16.82 -11.97 12.06
CA GLN A 362 17.84 -11.86 13.13
C GLN A 362 17.35 -12.44 14.45
N LYS A 363 16.07 -12.24 14.81
CA LYS A 363 15.46 -12.86 15.99
C LYS A 363 15.38 -14.38 15.82
N ALA A 364 14.94 -14.87 14.67
CA ALA A 364 14.84 -16.29 14.37
C ALA A 364 16.20 -17.00 14.43
N LEU A 365 17.28 -16.39 13.94
CA LEU A 365 18.64 -16.94 14.03
C LEU A 365 19.13 -17.10 15.48
N LYS A 366 18.63 -16.29 16.42
CA LYS A 366 19.04 -16.33 17.83
C LYS A 366 18.18 -17.28 18.68
N SER A 367 16.89 -17.39 18.39
CA SER A 367 15.94 -18.06 19.28
C SER A 367 14.83 -18.86 18.57
N GLY A 368 14.90 -19.02 17.25
CA GLY A 368 13.91 -19.77 16.47
C GLY A 368 14.23 -21.27 16.41
N SER A 369 13.21 -22.07 16.14
CA SER A 369 13.37 -23.52 15.88
C SER A 369 13.64 -23.74 14.39
N SER A 370 14.69 -24.48 14.05
CA SER A 370 15.09 -24.76 12.66
C SER A 370 14.73 -26.19 12.24
N TYR A 371 14.28 -26.36 11.00
CA TYR A 371 13.83 -27.63 10.42
C TYR A 371 14.34 -27.77 8.99
N ASN A 372 14.86 -28.94 8.62
CA ASN A 372 15.23 -29.23 7.23
C ASN A 372 13.99 -29.59 6.39
N LEU A 373 13.99 -29.15 5.12
CA LEU A 373 12.90 -29.33 4.17
C LEU A 373 13.21 -30.31 3.04
#